data_AF-A0A7S2F689-F1
#
_entry.id   AF-A0A7S2F689-F1
#
_cell.length_a   1.000
_cell.length_b   1.000
_cell.length_c   1.000
_cell.angle_alpha   90.00
_cell.angle_beta   90.00
_cell.angle_gamma   90.00
#
_symmetry.space_group_name_H-M   'P 1'
#
loop_
_entity.id
_entity.type
_entity.pdbx_description
1 polymer ?
#
loop_
_entity_poly.entity_id
_entity_poly.type
_entity_poly.pdbx_seq_one_letter_code
_entity_poly.pdbx_strand_id
1 'polypeptide(L)'
;MLYLVIFYLMLHGFMHLIKGMVGWPLSSRPTLIANQLHCTSTSVLAVYILFFTDCEPHDLKLWQQIGIPISLAYYLCDALWYCIPKADALMMVHHVTMLMCHYPVSSDAGSVLCGAGDPLWAIKLSLMGYLCEISNPIMNWRWWLIQTLEKNRLDFAVVNVVLVSTFAARAVLLVYLLVFKFGLRIMEFIEMKQVFIFFIGMLGHFVILLLTLYWLKVLCRGAPKSWLVFTPPPNRKKDGGFTFGNDMGRNKSKTS
;
A
#
# COMPACT_ATOMS: atom_id res chain seq x y z
N MET A 1 -6.91 -12.54 -13.88
CA MET A 1 -6.78 -12.68 -12.42
C MET A 1 -6.10 -13.98 -12.00
N LEU A 2 -6.64 -15.18 -12.34
CA LEU A 2 -6.03 -16.46 -11.92
C LEU A 2 -4.56 -16.62 -12.34
N TYR A 3 -4.21 -16.24 -13.57
CA TYR A 3 -2.82 -16.28 -14.05
C TYR A 3 -1.88 -15.32 -13.30
N LEU A 4 -2.37 -14.17 -12.81
CA LEU A 4 -1.57 -13.24 -11.99
C LEU A 4 -1.35 -13.79 -10.59
N VAL A 5 -2.38 -14.42 -10.02
CA VAL A 5 -2.24 -15.18 -8.78
C VAL A 5 -1.16 -16.24 -8.99
N ILE A 6 -1.26 -17.08 -10.02
CA ILE A 6 -0.25 -18.09 -10.34
C ILE A 6 1.16 -17.48 -10.54
N PHE A 7 1.28 -16.35 -11.24
CA PHE A 7 2.55 -15.65 -11.40
C PHE A 7 3.14 -15.22 -10.05
N TYR A 8 2.34 -14.61 -9.18
CA TYR A 8 2.79 -14.27 -7.82
C TYR A 8 3.11 -15.53 -7.02
N LEU A 9 2.38 -16.62 -7.24
CA LEU A 9 2.67 -17.89 -6.59
C LEU A 9 4.05 -18.42 -6.99
N MET A 10 4.34 -18.41 -8.29
CA MET A 10 5.62 -18.84 -8.86
C MET A 10 6.76 -17.92 -8.44
N LEU A 11 6.56 -16.60 -8.47
CA LEU A 11 7.54 -15.61 -8.04
C LEU A 11 7.92 -15.83 -6.58
N HIS A 12 6.95 -16.06 -5.70
CA HIS A 12 7.21 -16.37 -4.29
C HIS A 12 8.01 -17.67 -4.10
N GLY A 13 7.61 -18.76 -4.79
CA GLY A 13 8.36 -20.01 -4.75
C GLY A 13 9.80 -19.86 -5.23
N PHE A 14 10.01 -19.10 -6.31
CA PHE A 14 11.34 -18.76 -6.83
C PHE A 14 12.16 -17.93 -5.84
N MET A 15 11.56 -16.95 -5.16
CA MET A 15 12.27 -16.15 -4.17
C MET A 15 12.68 -16.97 -2.93
N HIS A 16 11.89 -17.97 -2.53
CA HIS A 16 12.28 -18.91 -1.49
C HIS A 16 13.49 -19.77 -1.89
N LEU A 17 13.55 -20.20 -3.16
CA LEU A 17 14.73 -20.90 -3.71
C LEU A 17 15.98 -20.01 -3.70
N ILE A 18 15.88 -18.77 -4.18
CA ILE A 18 17.01 -17.80 -4.18
C ILE A 18 17.50 -17.51 -2.76
N LYS A 19 16.59 -17.39 -1.77
CA LYS A 19 16.97 -17.17 -0.37
C LYS A 19 17.93 -18.25 0.13
N GLY A 20 17.66 -19.51 -0.20
CA GLY A 20 18.51 -20.64 0.17
C GLY A 20 19.88 -20.61 -0.50
N MET A 21 20.00 -19.98 -1.67
CA MET A 21 21.22 -19.96 -2.46
C MET A 21 22.16 -18.79 -2.16
N VAL A 22 21.61 -17.57 -1.99
CA VAL A 22 22.43 -16.33 -2.02
C VAL A 22 22.59 -15.69 -0.65
N GLY A 23 21.96 -16.21 0.40
CA GLY A 23 22.06 -15.66 1.76
C GLY A 23 21.57 -14.21 1.86
N TRP A 24 20.78 -13.74 0.89
CA TRP A 24 20.21 -12.40 0.92
C TRP A 24 19.37 -12.22 2.19
N PRO A 25 19.38 -11.04 2.82
CA PRO A 25 18.43 -10.71 3.87
C PRO A 25 17.05 -10.54 3.22
N LEU A 26 16.48 -11.63 2.74
CA LEU A 26 15.08 -11.69 2.34
C LEU A 26 14.28 -11.67 3.62
N SER A 27 13.55 -10.56 3.78
CA SER A 27 12.60 -10.28 4.84
C SER A 27 11.87 -11.55 5.29
N SER A 28 11.56 -11.66 6.58
CA SER A 28 10.62 -12.70 7.01
C SER A 28 9.20 -12.49 6.46
N ARG A 29 8.96 -11.39 5.72
CA ARG A 29 7.78 -11.20 4.86
C ARG A 29 8.10 -11.75 3.47
N PRO A 30 7.59 -12.93 3.12
CA PRO A 30 8.00 -13.62 1.90
C PRO A 30 7.33 -13.06 0.63
N THR A 31 6.48 -12.06 0.81
CA THR A 31 5.75 -11.32 -0.22
C THR A 31 6.30 -9.91 -0.44
N LEU A 32 7.43 -9.55 0.18
CA LEU A 32 8.01 -8.20 0.06
C LEU A 32 8.25 -7.78 -1.41
N ILE A 33 8.74 -8.70 -2.24
CA ILE A 33 8.98 -8.44 -3.66
C ILE A 33 7.67 -8.32 -4.42
N ALA A 34 6.70 -9.18 -4.11
CA ALA A 34 5.37 -9.09 -4.69
C ALA A 34 4.73 -7.73 -4.36
N ASN A 35 4.85 -7.28 -3.10
CA ASN A 35 4.43 -5.96 -2.64
C ASN A 35 5.13 -4.84 -3.41
N GLN A 36 6.45 -4.93 -3.58
CA GLN A 36 7.23 -3.94 -4.32
C GLN A 36 6.76 -3.81 -5.78
N LEU A 37 6.59 -4.94 -6.46
CA LEU A 37 6.11 -4.96 -7.85
C LEU A 37 4.69 -4.42 -7.95
N HIS A 38 3.79 -4.87 -7.08
CA HIS A 38 2.41 -4.40 -7.01
C HIS A 38 2.35 -2.89 -6.83
N CYS A 39 2.97 -2.35 -5.78
CA CYS A 39 2.88 -0.91 -5.49
C CYS A 39 3.53 -0.08 -6.60
N THR A 40 4.69 -0.49 -7.11
CA THR A 40 5.38 0.26 -8.16
C THR A 40 4.59 0.27 -9.46
N SER A 41 4.13 -0.91 -9.93
CA SER A 41 3.39 -1.03 -11.19
C SER A 41 2.05 -0.29 -11.14
N THR A 42 1.29 -0.46 -10.06
CA THR A 42 -0.03 0.17 -9.92
C THR A 42 0.06 1.68 -9.71
N SER A 43 1.06 2.18 -8.95
CA SER A 43 1.27 3.62 -8.83
C SER A 43 1.76 4.26 -10.13
N VAL A 44 2.68 3.63 -10.86
CA VAL A 44 3.12 4.14 -12.18
C VAL A 44 1.95 4.19 -13.15
N LEU A 45 1.15 3.12 -13.20
CA LEU A 45 -0.03 3.07 -14.06
C LEU A 45 -1.05 4.14 -13.66
N ALA A 46 -1.30 4.32 -12.35
CA ALA A 46 -2.22 5.34 -11.86
C ALA A 46 -1.76 6.76 -12.21
N VAL A 47 -0.46 7.06 -12.05
CA VAL A 47 0.12 8.35 -12.44
C VAL A 47 0.00 8.57 -13.94
N TYR A 48 0.34 7.56 -14.76
CA TYR A 48 0.22 7.64 -16.21
C TYR A 48 -1.20 8.02 -16.63
N ILE A 49 -2.21 7.27 -16.18
CA ILE A 49 -3.60 7.49 -16.58
C ILE A 49 -4.15 8.83 -16.07
N LEU A 50 -3.85 9.20 -14.81
CA LEU A 50 -4.40 10.42 -14.22
C LEU A 50 -3.79 11.70 -14.76
N PHE A 51 -2.52 11.69 -15.17
CA PHE A 51 -1.78 12.91 -15.50
C PHE A 51 -1.31 12.99 -16.96
N PHE A 52 -1.38 11.89 -17.74
CA PHE A 52 -0.80 11.86 -19.09
C PHE A 52 -1.75 11.39 -20.19
N THR A 53 -2.96 10.91 -19.90
CA THR A 53 -3.83 10.31 -20.93
C THR A 53 -5.22 10.93 -21.06
N ASP A 54 -5.44 12.11 -20.47
CA ASP A 54 -6.77 12.76 -20.36
C ASP A 54 -7.89 11.86 -19.79
N CYS A 55 -7.51 10.69 -19.24
CA CYS A 55 -8.40 9.62 -18.81
C CYS A 55 -9.35 9.12 -19.91
N GLU A 56 -8.83 8.93 -21.12
CA GLU A 56 -9.57 8.35 -22.24
C GLU A 56 -10.11 6.94 -21.92
N PRO A 57 -11.23 6.50 -22.54
CA PRO A 57 -11.87 5.22 -22.21
C PRO A 57 -10.96 3.99 -22.30
N HIS A 58 -9.98 4.00 -23.22
CA HIS A 58 -9.04 2.89 -23.38
C HIS A 58 -8.08 2.75 -22.20
N ASP A 59 -7.64 3.86 -21.61
CA ASP A 59 -6.77 3.87 -20.44
C ASP A 59 -7.51 3.44 -19.16
N LEU A 60 -8.78 3.81 -19.06
CA LEU A 60 -9.63 3.35 -17.96
C LEU A 60 -9.82 1.83 -18.01
N LYS A 61 -9.97 1.26 -19.21
CA LYS A 61 -9.99 -0.19 -19.40
C LYS A 61 -8.65 -0.83 -19.03
N LEU A 62 -7.52 -0.18 -19.34
CA LEU A 62 -6.21 -0.64 -18.92
C LEU A 62 -6.12 -0.75 -17.38
N TRP A 63 -6.67 0.23 -16.66
CA TRP A 63 -6.76 0.17 -15.20
C TRP A 63 -7.61 -1.01 -14.71
N GLN A 64 -8.80 -1.21 -15.28
CA GLN A 64 -9.72 -2.28 -14.88
C GLN A 64 -9.19 -3.68 -15.22
N GLN A 65 -8.47 -3.83 -16.33
CA GLN A 65 -8.00 -5.13 -16.84
C GLN A 65 -6.62 -5.52 -16.33
N ILE A 66 -5.77 -4.54 -15.98
CA ILE A 66 -4.39 -4.78 -15.54
C ILE A 66 -4.15 -4.26 -14.13
N GLY A 67 -4.38 -2.97 -13.89
CA GLY A 67 -4.11 -2.33 -12.60
C GLY A 67 -4.80 -3.02 -11.43
N ILE A 68 -6.13 -3.05 -11.43
CA ILE A 68 -6.91 -3.66 -10.35
C ILE A 68 -6.58 -5.16 -10.20
N PRO A 69 -6.54 -5.99 -11.26
CA PRO A 69 -6.24 -7.42 -11.13
C PRO A 69 -4.85 -7.73 -10.54
N ILE A 70 -3.82 -6.94 -10.83
CA ILE A 70 -2.49 -7.07 -10.20
C ILE A 70 -2.64 -6.89 -8.68
N SER A 71 -3.37 -5.86 -8.27
CA SER A 71 -3.57 -5.55 -6.86
C SER A 71 -4.38 -6.57 -6.11
N LEU A 72 -5.51 -7.01 -6.67
CA LEU A 72 -6.34 -8.05 -6.08
C LEU A 72 -5.55 -9.35 -5.89
N ALA A 73 -4.73 -9.73 -6.88
CA ALA A 73 -3.87 -10.90 -6.78
C ALA A 73 -2.84 -10.75 -5.64
N TYR A 74 -2.18 -9.59 -5.56
CA TYR A 74 -1.24 -9.32 -4.48
C TYR A 74 -1.91 -9.37 -3.09
N TYR A 75 -3.06 -8.71 -2.90
CA TYR A 75 -3.75 -8.68 -1.60
C TYR A 75 -4.15 -10.08 -1.12
N LEU A 76 -4.61 -10.94 -2.03
CA LEU A 76 -4.92 -12.34 -1.71
C LEU A 76 -3.66 -13.13 -1.36
N CYS A 77 -2.59 -13.01 -2.17
CA CYS A 77 -1.32 -13.68 -1.89
C CYS A 77 -0.73 -13.24 -0.54
N ASP A 78 -0.73 -11.94 -0.24
CA ASP A 78 -0.20 -11.40 1.02
C ASP A 78 -1.08 -11.74 2.22
N ALA A 79 -2.40 -11.82 2.04
CA ALA A 79 -3.30 -12.33 3.06
C ALA A 79 -2.96 -13.78 3.45
N LEU A 80 -2.83 -14.67 2.46
CA LEU A 80 -2.60 -16.11 2.66
C LEU A 80 -1.21 -16.42 3.20
N TRP A 81 -0.18 -15.72 2.73
CA TRP A 81 1.22 -16.10 3.01
C TRP A 81 1.93 -15.24 4.03
N TYR A 82 1.35 -14.10 4.39
CA TYR A 82 1.91 -13.24 5.41
C TYR A 82 0.89 -12.94 6.51
N CYS A 83 -0.28 -12.40 6.19
CA CYS A 83 -1.20 -11.90 7.20
C CYS A 83 -1.75 -13.01 8.11
N ILE A 84 -2.24 -14.12 7.53
CA ILE A 84 -2.76 -15.26 8.32
C ILE A 84 -1.63 -15.94 9.10
N PRO A 85 -0.50 -16.36 8.49
CA PRO A 85 0.54 -17.07 9.22
C PRO A 85 1.23 -16.23 10.31
N LYS A 86 1.23 -14.90 10.17
CA LYS A 86 1.81 -13.97 11.16
C LYS A 86 0.79 -13.34 12.10
N ALA A 87 -0.50 -13.67 11.95
CA ALA A 87 -1.60 -13.02 12.66
C ALA A 87 -1.56 -11.48 12.59
N ASP A 88 -1.16 -10.92 11.44
CA ASP A 88 -1.09 -9.48 11.20
C ASP A 88 -2.48 -8.92 10.87
N ALA A 89 -3.29 -8.71 11.92
CA ALA A 89 -4.68 -8.29 11.80
C ALA A 89 -4.83 -6.91 11.12
N LEU A 90 -3.88 -5.98 11.34
CA LEU A 90 -3.95 -4.65 10.74
C LEU A 90 -3.78 -4.73 9.22
N MET A 91 -2.82 -5.52 8.75
CA MET A 91 -2.61 -5.73 7.31
C MET A 91 -3.75 -6.56 6.69
N MET A 92 -4.33 -7.51 7.42
CA MET A 92 -5.52 -8.23 6.97
C MET A 92 -6.71 -7.29 6.76
N VAL A 93 -7.01 -6.43 7.74
CA VAL A 93 -8.08 -5.41 7.63
C VAL A 93 -7.84 -4.50 6.44
N HIS A 94 -6.58 -4.08 6.23
CA HIS A 94 -6.20 -3.32 5.04
C HIS A 94 -6.58 -4.07 3.75
N HIS A 95 -6.12 -5.31 3.56
CA HIS A 95 -6.43 -6.07 2.34
C HIS A 95 -7.90 -6.32 2.11
N VAL A 96 -8.65 -6.71 3.15
CA VAL A 96 -10.11 -6.90 3.04
C VAL A 96 -10.77 -5.61 2.58
N THR A 97 -10.37 -4.48 3.16
CA THR A 97 -10.89 -3.16 2.77
C THR A 97 -10.56 -2.84 1.31
N MET A 98 -9.31 -3.07 0.88
CA MET A 98 -8.90 -2.83 -0.51
C MET A 98 -9.65 -3.74 -1.49
N LEU A 99 -9.86 -5.01 -1.15
CA LEU A 99 -10.65 -5.95 -1.97
C LEU A 99 -12.09 -5.45 -2.11
N MET A 100 -12.75 -5.08 -1.00
CA MET A 100 -14.13 -4.57 -1.03
C MET A 100 -14.28 -3.29 -1.85
N CYS A 101 -13.30 -2.38 -1.77
CA CYS A 101 -13.37 -1.09 -2.46
C CYS A 101 -13.02 -1.19 -3.95
N HIS A 102 -12.04 -2.02 -4.32
CA HIS A 102 -11.51 -2.04 -5.69
C HIS A 102 -12.05 -3.18 -6.56
N TYR A 103 -12.44 -4.33 -5.98
CA TYR A 103 -12.95 -5.46 -6.77
C TYR A 103 -14.15 -5.07 -7.65
N PRO A 104 -15.19 -4.39 -7.14
CA PRO A 104 -16.34 -4.05 -7.98
C PRO A 104 -15.97 -3.14 -9.17
N VAL A 105 -15.02 -2.22 -8.97
CA VAL A 105 -14.55 -1.26 -9.98
C VAL A 105 -13.86 -1.95 -11.17
N SER A 106 -13.40 -3.20 -11.01
CA SER A 106 -12.78 -3.98 -12.10
C SER A 106 -13.72 -4.35 -13.25
N SER A 107 -15.03 -4.17 -13.07
CA SER A 107 -16.04 -4.45 -14.08
C SER A 107 -16.83 -3.19 -14.44
N ASP A 108 -17.33 -3.12 -15.69
CA ASP A 108 -18.13 -1.98 -16.14
C ASP A 108 -19.38 -1.79 -15.27
N ALA A 109 -20.15 -2.86 -15.06
CA ALA A 109 -21.35 -2.82 -14.22
C ALA A 109 -21.05 -2.41 -12.77
N GLY A 110 -19.98 -2.95 -12.18
CA GLY A 110 -19.59 -2.61 -10.83
C GLY A 110 -19.06 -1.17 -10.72
N SER A 111 -18.37 -0.64 -11.73
CA SER A 111 -17.95 0.76 -11.76
C SER A 111 -19.13 1.74 -11.84
N VAL A 112 -20.16 1.42 -12.63
CA VAL A 112 -21.41 2.19 -12.70
C VAL A 112 -22.12 2.18 -11.33
N LEU A 113 -22.18 1.02 -10.69
CA LEU A 113 -22.76 0.85 -9.36
C LEU A 113 -21.97 1.61 -8.27
N CYS A 114 -20.63 1.58 -8.34
CA CYS A 114 -19.77 2.30 -7.40
C CYS A 114 -19.76 3.81 -7.61
N GLY A 115 -20.18 4.29 -8.78
CA GLY A 115 -20.16 5.70 -9.15
C GLY A 115 -21.52 6.38 -9.19
N ALA A 116 -22.59 5.76 -8.67
CA ALA A 116 -23.95 6.31 -8.78
C ALA A 116 -24.36 6.65 -10.22
N GLY A 117 -23.99 5.78 -11.18
CA GLY A 117 -24.22 6.03 -12.61
C GLY A 117 -23.03 6.65 -13.36
N ASP A 118 -22.00 7.11 -12.64
CA ASP A 118 -20.78 7.69 -13.22
C ASP A 118 -19.57 6.75 -13.07
N PRO A 119 -19.34 5.84 -14.03
CA PRO A 119 -18.23 4.89 -13.96
C PRO A 119 -16.86 5.57 -14.02
N LEU A 120 -16.75 6.69 -14.73
CA LEU A 120 -15.50 7.43 -14.88
C LEU A 120 -15.01 7.94 -13.53
N TRP A 121 -15.91 8.50 -12.73
CA TRP A 121 -15.56 8.95 -11.39
C TRP A 121 -15.13 7.81 -10.48
N ALA A 122 -15.84 6.67 -10.50
CA ALA A 122 -15.48 5.51 -9.68
C ALA A 122 -14.08 4.98 -10.02
N ILE A 123 -13.75 4.93 -11.32
CA ILE A 123 -12.43 4.50 -11.80
C ILE A 123 -11.35 5.53 -11.42
N LYS A 124 -11.60 6.83 -11.61
CA LYS A 124 -10.68 7.91 -11.21
C LYS A 124 -10.42 7.92 -9.70
N LEU A 125 -11.46 7.71 -8.91
CA LEU A 125 -11.33 7.61 -7.45
C LEU A 125 -10.48 6.39 -7.06
N SER A 126 -10.70 5.25 -7.71
CA SER A 126 -9.86 4.04 -7.55
C SER A 126 -8.39 4.35 -7.87
N LEU A 127 -8.11 4.97 -9.02
CA LEU A 127 -6.75 5.41 -9.43
C LEU A 127 -6.11 6.35 -8.39
N MET A 128 -6.84 7.37 -7.91
CA MET A 128 -6.36 8.29 -6.88
C MET A 128 -6.03 7.57 -5.58
N GLY A 129 -6.81 6.54 -5.22
CA GLY A 129 -6.51 5.65 -4.10
C GLY A 129 -5.12 4.99 -4.24
N TYR A 130 -4.72 4.57 -5.44
CA TYR A 130 -3.40 3.95 -5.69
C TYR A 130 -2.22 4.91 -5.73
N LEU A 131 -2.45 6.22 -5.78
CA LEU A 131 -1.39 7.19 -5.49
C LEU A 131 -0.91 7.06 -4.03
N CYS A 132 -1.76 6.58 -3.13
CA CYS A 132 -1.39 6.31 -1.74
C CYS A 132 -0.38 5.16 -1.58
N GLU A 133 -0.22 4.31 -2.59
CA GLU A 133 0.70 3.16 -2.57
C GLU A 133 2.15 3.57 -2.88
N ILE A 134 2.40 4.80 -3.37
CA ILE A 134 3.76 5.31 -3.65
C ILE A 134 4.67 5.26 -2.42
N SER A 135 4.10 5.39 -1.22
CA SER A 135 4.86 5.33 0.03
C SER A 135 5.42 3.93 0.33
N ASN A 136 4.82 2.86 -0.20
CA ASN A 136 5.20 1.48 0.10
C ASN A 136 6.56 1.09 -0.51
N PRO A 137 6.89 1.42 -1.78
CA PRO A 137 8.24 1.27 -2.32
C PRO A 137 9.33 1.92 -1.45
N ILE A 138 9.09 3.15 -1.00
CA ILE A 138 10.04 3.90 -0.17
C ILE A 138 10.15 3.25 1.21
N MET A 139 9.04 2.74 1.75
CA MET A 139 9.03 2.00 3.02
C MET A 139 9.89 0.72 2.94
N ASN A 140 9.77 -0.03 1.84
CA ASN A 140 10.59 -1.22 1.59
C ASN A 140 12.07 -0.86 1.41
N TRP A 141 12.37 0.27 0.78
CA TRP A 141 13.75 0.77 0.66
C TRP A 141 14.33 1.15 2.03
N ARG A 142 13.59 1.89 2.86
CA ARG A 142 13.99 2.18 4.25
C ARG A 142 14.30 0.90 5.00
N TRP A 143 13.41 -0.09 4.91
CA TRP A 143 13.60 -1.37 5.54
C TRP A 143 14.90 -2.05 5.08
N TRP A 144 15.16 -2.09 3.77
CA TRP A 144 16.38 -2.65 3.22
C TRP A 144 17.63 -1.95 3.77
N LEU A 145 17.64 -0.61 3.82
CA LEU A 145 18.74 0.15 4.43
C LEU A 145 18.95 -0.20 5.90
N ILE A 146 17.87 -0.36 6.68
CA ILE A 146 17.97 -0.80 8.09
C ILE A 146 18.63 -2.17 8.21
N GLN A 147 18.47 -3.06 7.22
CA GLN A 147 19.07 -4.38 7.22
C GLN A 147 20.49 -4.44 6.66
N THR A 148 20.87 -3.53 5.77
CA THR A 148 22.17 -3.61 5.07
C THR A 148 23.19 -2.60 5.55
N LEU A 149 22.77 -1.45 6.09
CA LEU A 149 23.72 -0.42 6.51
C LEU A 149 24.47 -0.81 7.79
N GLU A 150 25.78 -0.63 7.79
CA GLU A 150 26.64 -0.86 8.97
C GLU A 150 27.03 0.45 9.67
N LYS A 151 26.95 1.57 8.94
CA LYS A 151 27.30 2.91 9.41
C LYS A 151 26.30 3.94 8.92
N ASN A 152 26.31 5.11 9.56
CA ASN A 152 25.47 6.23 9.15
C ASN A 152 25.76 6.64 7.70
N ARG A 153 24.70 6.88 6.92
CA ARG A 153 24.76 7.34 5.53
C ARG A 153 23.63 8.31 5.23
N LEU A 154 23.90 9.25 4.32
CA LEU A 154 22.96 10.29 3.92
C LEU A 154 21.71 9.74 3.22
N ASP A 155 21.84 8.66 2.46
CA ASP A 155 20.72 8.00 1.77
C ASP A 155 19.63 7.53 2.73
N PHE A 156 19.98 7.06 3.93
CA PHE A 156 19.01 6.74 4.97
C PHE A 156 18.19 7.96 5.40
N ALA A 157 18.84 9.10 5.60
CA ALA A 157 18.16 10.34 5.96
C ALA A 157 17.20 10.79 4.85
N VAL A 158 17.66 10.77 3.59
CA VAL A 158 16.84 11.13 2.42
C VAL A 158 15.62 10.21 2.31
N VAL A 159 15.82 8.89 2.37
CA VAL A 159 14.73 7.92 2.30
C VAL A 159 13.72 8.10 3.44
N ASN A 160 14.18 8.39 4.67
CA ASN A 160 13.28 8.66 5.79
C ASN A 160 12.45 9.92 5.60
N VAL A 161 13.07 11.02 5.16
CA VAL A 161 12.36 12.28 4.91
C VAL A 161 11.31 12.06 3.83
N VAL A 162 11.68 11.45 2.71
CA VAL A 162 10.76 11.14 1.60
C VAL A 162 9.64 10.20 2.07
N LEU A 163 9.94 9.22 2.91
CA LEU A 163 8.93 8.31 3.46
C LEU A 163 7.91 9.05 4.34
N VAL A 164 8.37 9.88 5.28
CA VAL A 164 7.48 10.65 6.15
C VAL A 164 6.64 11.62 5.33
N SER A 165 7.25 12.33 4.37
CA SER A 165 6.54 13.25 3.48
C SER A 165 5.47 12.54 2.64
N THR A 166 5.75 11.35 2.11
CA THR A 166 4.76 10.59 1.33
C THR A 166 3.62 10.06 2.19
N PHE A 167 3.85 9.65 3.43
CA PHE A 167 2.77 9.30 4.37
C PHE A 167 1.94 10.51 4.80
N ALA A 168 2.55 11.68 4.98
CA ALA A 168 1.83 12.91 5.26
C ALA A 168 0.95 13.33 4.05
N ALA A 169 1.51 13.28 2.83
CA ALA A 169 0.77 13.55 1.60
C ALA A 169 -0.40 12.56 1.41
N ARG A 170 -0.19 11.27 1.73
CA ARG A 170 -1.24 10.24 1.74
C ARG A 170 -2.40 10.61 2.67
N ALA A 171 -2.11 11.09 3.88
CA ALA A 171 -3.14 11.52 4.83
C ALA A 171 -3.95 12.70 4.28
N VAL A 172 -3.29 13.71 3.71
CA VAL A 172 -3.94 14.86 3.07
C VAL A 172 -4.82 14.42 1.91
N LEU A 173 -4.30 13.54 1.04
CA LEU A 173 -5.06 13.01 -0.09
C LEU A 173 -6.32 12.27 0.38
N LEU A 174 -6.22 11.40 1.38
CA LEU A 174 -7.38 10.65 1.89
C LEU A 174 -8.44 11.56 2.51
N VAL A 175 -8.03 12.60 3.24
CA VAL A 175 -8.97 13.63 3.75
C VAL A 175 -9.64 14.35 2.58
N TYR A 176 -8.86 14.73 1.56
CA TYR A 176 -9.40 15.36 0.35
C TYR A 176 -10.42 14.46 -0.35
N LEU A 177 -10.13 13.17 -0.55
CA LEU A 177 -11.05 12.23 -1.18
C LEU A 177 -12.33 12.05 -0.35
N LEU A 178 -12.23 11.92 0.98
CA LEU A 178 -13.38 11.78 1.87
C LEU A 178 -14.29 13.01 1.83
N VAL A 179 -13.72 14.21 1.98
CA VAL A 179 -14.50 15.44 2.10
C VAL A 179 -15.01 15.92 0.74
N PHE A 180 -14.12 16.01 -0.25
CA PHE A 180 -14.41 16.68 -1.51
C PHE A 180 -14.81 15.73 -2.64
N LYS A 181 -14.40 14.45 -2.62
CA LYS A 181 -14.85 13.48 -3.63
C LYS A 181 -16.08 12.73 -3.18
N PHE A 182 -16.10 12.18 -1.97
CA PHE A 182 -17.27 11.48 -1.43
C PHE A 182 -18.31 12.45 -0.87
N GLY A 183 -17.93 13.34 0.05
CA GLY A 183 -18.89 14.18 0.76
C GLY A 183 -19.81 15.00 -0.15
N LEU A 184 -19.28 15.50 -1.26
CA LEU A 184 -20.06 16.29 -2.23
C LEU A 184 -21.02 15.48 -3.10
N ARG A 185 -20.88 14.14 -3.17
CA ARG A 185 -21.71 13.27 -4.04
C ARG A 185 -22.78 12.49 -3.30
N ILE A 186 -22.95 12.66 -1.98
CA ILE A 186 -23.91 11.86 -1.18
C ILE A 186 -25.34 11.90 -1.75
N MET A 187 -25.79 13.04 -2.26
CA MET A 187 -27.13 13.20 -2.82
C MET A 187 -27.37 12.30 -4.03
N GLU A 188 -26.37 12.15 -4.91
CA GLU A 188 -26.46 11.29 -6.10
C GLU A 188 -26.61 9.81 -5.70
N PHE A 189 -25.90 9.36 -4.66
CA PHE A 189 -26.05 8.00 -4.14
C PHE A 189 -27.39 7.77 -3.45
N ILE A 190 -28.01 8.80 -2.86
CA ILE A 190 -29.36 8.74 -2.31
C ILE A 190 -30.38 8.59 -3.45
N GLU A 191 -30.28 9.42 -4.49
CA GLU A 191 -31.16 9.39 -5.66
C GLU A 191 -31.11 8.03 -6.37
N MET A 192 -29.91 7.49 -6.54
CA MET A 192 -29.68 6.18 -7.16
C MET A 192 -29.97 4.99 -6.24
N LYS A 193 -30.39 5.22 -4.98
CA LYS A 193 -30.65 4.19 -3.96
C LYS A 193 -29.44 3.28 -3.68
N GLN A 194 -28.23 3.86 -3.74
CA GLN A 194 -26.94 3.18 -3.59
C GLN A 194 -26.17 3.60 -2.32
N VAL A 195 -26.88 4.10 -1.31
CA VAL A 195 -26.29 4.61 -0.05
C VAL A 195 -25.41 3.57 0.67
N PHE A 196 -25.72 2.28 0.57
CA PHE A 196 -24.90 1.23 1.14
C PHE A 196 -23.49 1.17 0.52
N ILE A 197 -23.39 1.30 -0.81
CA ILE A 197 -22.13 1.30 -1.53
C ILE A 197 -21.32 2.55 -1.20
N PHE A 198 -21.98 3.70 -1.10
CA PHE A 198 -21.38 4.95 -0.62
C PHE A 198 -20.75 4.77 0.76
N PHE A 199 -21.48 4.15 1.70
CA PHE A 199 -20.99 3.91 3.05
C PHE A 199 -19.78 2.97 3.07
N ILE A 200 -19.79 1.88 2.29
CA ILE A 200 -18.62 0.99 2.15
C ILE A 200 -17.42 1.76 1.61
N GLY A 201 -17.60 2.57 0.57
CA GLY A 201 -16.53 3.37 -0.03
C GLY A 201 -15.92 4.37 0.96
N MET A 202 -16.76 5.10 1.70
CA MET A 202 -16.31 6.03 2.75
C MET A 202 -15.60 5.30 3.89
N LEU A 203 -16.18 4.22 4.39
CA LEU A 203 -15.59 3.44 5.48
C LEU A 203 -14.22 2.91 5.07
N GLY A 204 -14.06 2.46 3.83
CA GLY A 204 -12.79 1.99 3.33
C GLY A 204 -11.72 3.09 3.35
N HIS A 205 -12.02 4.27 2.80
CA HIS A 205 -11.10 5.41 2.83
C HIS A 205 -10.78 5.85 4.27
N PHE A 206 -11.77 5.82 5.16
CA PHE A 206 -11.58 6.15 6.57
C PHE A 206 -10.65 5.16 7.29
N VAL A 207 -10.83 3.85 7.07
CA VAL A 207 -9.93 2.81 7.61
C VAL A 207 -8.50 3.03 7.11
N ILE A 208 -8.32 3.29 5.81
CA ILE A 208 -7.00 3.56 5.23
C ILE A 208 -6.39 4.85 5.81
N LEU A 209 -7.18 5.88 6.06
CA LEU A 209 -6.71 7.11 6.72
C LEU A 209 -6.21 6.81 8.14
N LEU A 210 -6.98 6.06 8.94
CA LEU A 210 -6.57 5.69 10.30
C LEU A 210 -5.27 4.87 10.30
N LEU A 211 -5.15 3.89 9.40
CA LEU A 211 -3.91 3.12 9.23
C LEU A 211 -2.73 4.01 8.80
N THR A 212 -2.97 4.98 7.91
CA THR A 212 -1.96 5.94 7.47
C THR A 212 -1.47 6.80 8.64
N LEU A 213 -2.39 7.33 9.46
CA LEU A 213 -2.06 8.13 10.63
C LEU A 213 -1.32 7.31 11.69
N TYR A 214 -1.72 6.05 11.89
CA TYR A 214 -0.99 5.12 12.76
C TYR A 214 0.45 4.93 12.29
N TRP A 215 0.67 4.66 11.00
CA TRP A 215 2.01 4.50 10.45
C TRP A 215 2.83 5.78 10.53
N LEU A 216 2.23 6.93 10.24
CA LEU A 216 2.89 8.22 10.37
C LEU A 216 3.34 8.45 11.82
N LYS A 217 2.49 8.13 12.81
CA LYS A 217 2.88 8.17 14.24
C LYS A 217 4.04 7.23 14.56
N VAL A 218 4.06 6.02 14.00
CA VAL A 218 5.15 5.05 14.19
C VAL A 218 6.45 5.54 13.56
N LEU A 219 6.40 6.08 12.34
CA LEU A 219 7.55 6.63 11.62
C LEU A 219 8.12 7.87 12.33
N CYS A 220 7.24 8.71 12.87
CA CYS A 220 7.62 9.91 13.61
C CYS A 220 8.00 9.66 15.07
N ARG A 221 8.04 8.39 15.53
CA ARG A 221 8.36 8.08 16.92
C ARG A 221 9.86 8.27 17.18
N GLY A 222 10.21 9.17 18.11
CA GLY A 222 11.58 9.46 18.52
C GLY A 222 11.95 10.93 18.34
N ALA A 223 13.21 11.29 18.63
CA ALA A 223 13.71 12.63 18.34
C ALA A 223 13.91 12.83 16.82
N PRO A 224 13.77 14.04 16.26
CA PRO A 224 14.03 14.31 14.83
C PRO A 224 15.42 13.84 14.37
N LYS A 225 16.42 13.88 15.26
CA LYS A 225 17.77 13.35 15.02
C LYS A 225 17.76 11.88 14.61
N SER A 226 16.81 11.11 15.13
CA SER A 226 16.67 9.68 14.85
C SER A 226 16.10 9.37 13.45
N TRP A 227 15.62 10.39 12.74
CA TRP A 227 15.22 10.28 11.34
C TRP A 227 16.40 10.56 10.40
N LEU A 228 17.37 11.36 10.86
CA LEU A 228 18.50 11.83 10.06
C LEU A 228 19.78 11.01 10.28
N VAL A 229 19.88 10.30 11.40
CA VAL A 229 21.06 9.53 11.76
C VAL A 229 20.68 8.06 11.88
N PHE A 230 21.30 7.22 11.05
CA PHE A 230 21.20 5.78 11.18
C PHE A 230 22.10 5.29 12.33
N THR A 231 21.49 4.58 13.27
CA THR A 231 22.19 3.85 14.33
C THR A 231 21.96 2.35 14.11
N PRO A 232 23.03 1.54 13.94
CA PRO A 232 22.89 0.10 13.77
C PRO A 232 22.15 -0.55 14.95
N PRO A 233 21.26 -1.52 14.73
CA PRO A 233 20.60 -2.24 15.81
C PRO A 233 21.63 -3.03 16.63
N PRO A 234 21.63 -2.96 17.98
CA PRO A 234 22.63 -3.63 18.81
C PRO A 234 22.54 -5.17 18.77
N ASN A 235 21.42 -5.73 18.30
CA ASN A 235 21.20 -7.17 18.13
C ASN A 235 20.42 -7.44 16.84
N ARG A 236 21.06 -7.38 15.66
CA ARG A 236 20.46 -7.90 14.41
C ARG A 236 20.28 -9.41 14.58
N LYS A 237 19.07 -9.86 14.92
CA LYS A 237 18.72 -11.29 14.80
C LYS A 237 18.73 -11.63 13.32
N LYS A 238 19.73 -12.38 12.86
CA LYS A 238 19.82 -12.89 11.47
C LYS A 238 18.57 -13.69 11.06
N ASP A 239 17.86 -14.26 12.05
CA ASP A 239 16.75 -15.19 11.83
C ASP A 239 15.41 -14.72 12.45
N GLY A 240 15.37 -13.51 13.01
CA GLY A 240 14.21 -13.00 13.75
C GLY A 240 13.12 -12.48 12.82
N GLY A 241 11.92 -13.06 12.92
CA GLY A 241 10.73 -12.57 12.21
C GLY A 241 10.55 -11.05 12.34
N PHE A 242 10.62 -10.37 11.20
CA PHE A 242 10.26 -8.99 11.00
C PHE A 242 8.76 -8.80 11.24
N THR A 243 8.42 -7.82 12.06
CA THR A 243 7.07 -7.25 12.10
C THR A 243 7.21 -5.74 11.89
N PHE A 244 6.54 -5.20 10.87
CA PHE A 244 6.71 -3.80 10.45
C PHE A 244 6.61 -2.83 11.63
N GLY A 245 5.64 -3.02 12.55
CA GLY A 245 5.46 -2.13 13.70
C GLY A 245 6.63 -2.15 14.68
N ASN A 246 7.25 -3.30 14.91
CA ASN A 246 8.33 -3.43 15.88
C ASN A 246 9.67 -2.96 15.32
N ASP A 247 9.94 -3.20 14.03
CA ASP A 247 11.24 -2.90 13.45
C ASP A 247 11.30 -1.49 12.84
N MET A 248 10.16 -0.94 12.38
CA MET A 248 10.13 0.43 11.84
C MET A 248 10.13 1.50 12.95
N GLY A 249 9.63 1.17 14.15
CA GLY A 249 9.54 2.04 15.32
C GLY A 249 10.66 1.86 16.36
N ARG A 250 11.64 0.97 16.12
CA ARG A 250 12.77 0.73 17.05
C ARG A 250 13.80 1.86 16.95
N ASN A 251 13.57 2.92 17.70
CA ASN A 251 14.64 3.69 18.33
C ASN A 251 14.56 3.44 19.83
N LYS A 252 14.98 2.27 20.28
CA LYS A 252 15.17 2.05 21.73
C LYS A 252 16.47 2.76 22.14
N SER A 253 16.36 4.06 22.41
CA SER A 253 17.18 4.70 23.43
C SER A 253 16.78 4.10 24.79
N LYS A 254 17.31 2.93 25.11
CA LYS A 254 17.51 2.52 26.50
C LYS A 254 19.02 2.42 26.71
N THR A 255 19.66 3.58 26.66
CA THR A 255 20.93 3.86 27.32
C THR A 255 20.65 5.00 28.28
N SER A 256 19.99 4.64 29.38
CA SER A 256 19.95 5.36 30.64
C SER A 256 19.72 4.31 31.73
#